data_AF-A0A2A2Q131-F1
#
_entry.id   AF-A0A2A2Q131-F1
#
_cell.length_a   1.000
_cell.length_b   1.000
_cell.length_c   1.000
_cell.angle_alpha   90.00
_cell.angle_beta   90.00
_cell.angle_gamma   90.00
#
_symmetry.space_group_name_H-M   'P 1'
#
loop_
_entity.id
_entity.type
_entity.pdbx_description
1 polymer ?
#
loop_
_entity_poly.entity_id
_entity_poly.type
_entity_poly.pdbx_seq_one_letter_code
_entity_poly.pdbx_strand_id
1 'polypeptide(L)'
;MLMGPTAPASVPAEWSKKAIFGAVFAILGFATLWLAFGLLFAGLAAILGHLARYECRGHGLRGRRLATVALWLSYFTMITFPVIALALGLSFPAFQKWRADQGSRHRAESRAQASRLFVACEAYARANRDHYPARWEALSGRFVPAEELADLLQSPYPDGRKVAFEIVPHDRPLLEAIEDSVIVIQEIAPVPVPEISVVYANGRVAGLHNPDHEAP
;
A
#
# COMPACT_ATOMS: atom_id res chain seq x y z
N MET A 1 22.07 -85.39 -0.16
CA MET A 1 22.08 -84.08 -0.86
C MET A 1 20.63 -83.64 -1.01
N LEU A 2 20.12 -82.85 -0.08
CA LEU A 2 18.73 -82.36 -0.10
C LEU A 2 18.72 -81.00 -0.79
N MET A 3 18.06 -80.96 -1.94
CA MET A 3 17.83 -79.76 -2.74
C MET A 3 16.77 -78.93 -2.01
N GLY A 4 17.19 -77.83 -1.39
CA GLY A 4 16.28 -76.91 -0.71
C GLY A 4 15.33 -76.24 -1.71
N PRO A 5 14.07 -75.96 -1.32
CA PRO A 5 13.11 -75.30 -2.20
C PRO A 5 13.64 -73.90 -2.56
N THR A 6 13.80 -73.67 -3.86
CA THR A 6 14.03 -72.33 -4.42
C THR A 6 12.84 -71.44 -4.08
N ALA A 7 13.07 -70.41 -3.27
CA ALA A 7 12.09 -69.38 -3.01
C ALA A 7 11.63 -68.77 -4.36
N PRO A 8 10.33 -68.60 -4.62
CA PRO A 8 9.88 -67.97 -5.84
C PRO A 8 10.42 -66.54 -5.88
N ALA A 9 11.13 -66.20 -6.96
CA ALA A 9 11.59 -64.85 -7.23
C ALA A 9 10.36 -63.92 -7.18
N SER A 10 10.35 -62.98 -6.24
CA SER A 10 9.27 -62.01 -6.11
C SER A 10 9.18 -61.19 -7.40
N VAL A 11 8.11 -61.35 -8.17
CA VAL A 11 7.81 -60.51 -9.33
C VAL A 11 7.86 -59.05 -8.87
N PRO A 12 8.60 -58.15 -9.54
CA PRO A 12 8.66 -56.76 -9.13
C PRO A 12 7.26 -56.17 -9.16
N ALA A 13 6.73 -55.83 -7.98
CA ALA A 13 5.42 -55.20 -7.85
C ALA A 13 5.40 -53.92 -8.69
N GLU A 14 4.53 -53.90 -9.71
CA GLU A 14 4.39 -52.78 -10.63
C GLU A 14 3.99 -51.49 -9.88
N TRP A 15 4.44 -50.35 -10.39
CA TRP A 15 4.08 -49.04 -9.83
C TRP A 15 2.67 -48.63 -10.25
N SER A 16 1.88 -48.09 -9.32
CA SER A 16 0.58 -47.51 -9.66
C SER A 16 0.76 -46.27 -10.53
N LYS A 17 0.32 -46.35 -11.79
CA LYS A 17 0.30 -45.21 -12.74
C LYS A 17 -0.49 -44.03 -12.16
N LYS A 18 -1.58 -44.30 -11.45
CA LYS A 18 -2.41 -43.28 -10.78
C LYS A 18 -1.65 -42.55 -9.67
N ALA A 19 -0.76 -43.24 -8.94
CA ALA A 19 0.09 -42.60 -7.93
C ALA A 19 1.08 -41.60 -8.56
N ILE A 20 1.64 -41.95 -9.73
CA ILE A 20 2.58 -41.10 -10.48
C ILE A 20 1.83 -39.88 -11.04
N PHE A 21 0.74 -40.10 -11.77
CA PHE A 21 -0.06 -38.99 -12.31
C PHE A 21 -0.61 -38.09 -11.20
N GLY A 22 -1.10 -38.66 -10.10
CA GLY A 22 -1.56 -37.90 -8.94
C GLY A 22 -0.47 -37.01 -8.35
N ALA A 23 0.77 -37.50 -8.25
CA ALA A 23 1.90 -36.69 -7.77
C ALA A 23 2.26 -35.55 -8.75
N VAL A 24 2.27 -35.83 -10.05
CA VAL A 24 2.53 -34.81 -11.09
C VAL A 24 1.46 -33.71 -11.03
N PHE A 25 0.18 -34.07 -10.98
CA PHE A 25 -0.89 -33.08 -10.86
C PHE A 25 -0.86 -32.33 -9.53
N ALA A 26 -0.43 -32.96 -8.44
CA ALA A 26 -0.29 -32.27 -7.15
C ALA A 26 0.81 -31.21 -7.21
N ILE A 27 1.95 -31.53 -7.82
CA ILE A 27 3.06 -30.59 -8.03
C ILE A 27 2.63 -29.47 -8.98
N LEU A 28 1.98 -29.79 -10.10
CA LEU A 28 1.47 -28.78 -11.03
C LEU A 28 0.43 -27.89 -10.38
N GLY A 29 -0.52 -28.45 -9.63
CA GLY A 29 -1.54 -27.69 -8.91
C GLY A 29 -0.94 -26.74 -7.87
N PHE A 30 0.09 -27.19 -7.15
CA PHE A 30 0.81 -26.35 -6.21
C PHE A 30 1.65 -25.27 -6.92
N ALA A 31 2.41 -25.62 -7.95
CA ALA A 31 3.24 -24.68 -8.70
C ALA A 31 2.41 -23.62 -9.44
N THR A 32 1.21 -23.99 -9.87
CA THR A 32 0.26 -23.12 -10.59
C THR A 32 -0.87 -22.62 -9.70
N LEU A 33 -0.69 -22.63 -8.36
CA LEU A 33 -1.71 -22.21 -7.39
C LEU A 33 -2.32 -20.83 -7.68
N TRP A 34 -1.53 -19.96 -8.31
CA TRP A 34 -1.90 -18.60 -8.67
C TRP A 34 -2.65 -18.46 -10.01
N LEU A 35 -2.75 -19.56 -10.77
CA LEU A 35 -3.48 -19.62 -12.02
C LEU A 35 -4.81 -20.34 -11.80
N ALA A 36 -5.83 -20.01 -12.61
CA ALA A 36 -7.14 -20.66 -12.54
C ALA A 36 -7.07 -22.20 -12.63
N PHE A 37 -6.02 -22.73 -13.26
CA PHE A 37 -5.80 -24.17 -13.43
C PHE A 37 -5.19 -24.86 -12.19
N GLY A 38 -4.63 -24.13 -11.22
CA GLY A 38 -3.99 -24.71 -10.04
C GLY A 38 -4.95 -25.49 -9.16
N LEU A 39 -6.13 -24.92 -8.91
CA LEU A 39 -7.19 -25.57 -8.13
C LEU A 39 -7.75 -26.81 -8.85
N LEU A 40 -7.86 -26.74 -10.19
CA LEU A 40 -8.28 -27.88 -11.02
C LEU A 40 -7.29 -29.05 -10.92
N PHE A 41 -5.99 -28.77 -11.06
CA PHE A 41 -4.95 -29.79 -10.95
C PHE A 41 -4.86 -30.37 -9.53
N ALA A 42 -5.01 -29.55 -8.49
CA ALA A 42 -5.09 -30.03 -7.11
C ALA A 42 -6.31 -30.95 -6.89
N GLY A 43 -7.47 -30.62 -7.46
CA GLY A 43 -8.66 -31.49 -7.43
C GLY A 43 -8.44 -32.83 -8.14
N LEU A 44 -7.88 -32.82 -9.35
CA LEU A 44 -7.55 -34.03 -10.10
C LEU A 44 -6.52 -34.91 -9.36
N ALA A 45 -5.50 -34.28 -8.77
CA ALA A 45 -4.50 -34.94 -7.96
C ALA A 45 -5.09 -35.60 -6.71
N ALA A 46 -6.07 -34.96 -6.06
CA ALA A 46 -6.76 -35.53 -4.92
C ALA A 46 -7.57 -36.78 -5.30
N ILE A 47 -8.30 -36.73 -6.42
CA ILE A 47 -9.07 -37.87 -6.93
C ILE A 47 -8.12 -39.04 -7.27
N LEU A 48 -7.06 -38.77 -8.04
CA LEU A 48 -6.08 -39.78 -8.43
C LEU A 48 -5.31 -40.35 -7.24
N GLY A 49 -4.99 -39.53 -6.24
CA GLY A 49 -4.33 -39.95 -5.01
C GLY A 49 -5.17 -40.92 -4.17
N HIS A 50 -6.48 -40.69 -4.06
CA HIS A 50 -7.40 -41.61 -3.38
C HIS A 50 -7.53 -42.94 -4.12
N LEU A 51 -7.72 -42.89 -5.45
CA LEU A 51 -7.78 -44.08 -6.30
C LEU A 51 -6.47 -44.89 -6.23
N ALA A 52 -5.32 -44.22 -6.26
CA ALA A 52 -4.02 -44.86 -6.16
C ALA A 52 -3.80 -45.53 -4.79
N ARG A 53 -4.27 -44.94 -3.69
CA ARG A 53 -4.20 -45.58 -2.36
C ARG A 53 -5.05 -46.84 -2.28
N TYR A 54 -6.26 -46.81 -2.87
CA TYR A 54 -7.13 -47.97 -2.95
C TYR A 54 -6.47 -49.10 -3.75
N GLU A 55 -5.94 -48.79 -4.94
CA GLU A 55 -5.26 -49.78 -5.80
C GLU A 55 -3.99 -50.36 -5.18
N CYS A 56 -3.12 -49.52 -4.61
CA CYS A 56 -1.92 -50.00 -3.93
C CYS A 56 -2.24 -50.95 -2.77
N ARG A 57 -3.41 -50.79 -2.13
CA ARG A 57 -3.85 -51.66 -1.03
C ARG A 57 -4.52 -52.94 -1.53
N GLY A 58 -5.35 -52.86 -2.57
CA GLY A 58 -6.11 -54.00 -3.09
C GLY A 58 -5.32 -54.91 -4.03
N HIS A 59 -4.36 -54.37 -4.78
CA HIS A 59 -3.63 -55.09 -5.83
C HIS A 59 -2.12 -55.24 -5.55
N GLY A 60 -1.66 -54.86 -4.35
CA GLY A 60 -0.24 -54.99 -3.97
C GLY A 60 0.74 -54.10 -4.74
N LEU A 61 0.27 -53.04 -5.40
CA LEU A 61 1.10 -52.14 -6.22
C LEU A 61 2.00 -51.22 -5.36
N ARG A 62 3.15 -50.83 -5.91
CA ARG A 62 4.05 -49.83 -5.30
C ARG A 62 3.54 -48.41 -5.56
N GLY A 63 3.76 -47.50 -4.61
CA GLY A 63 3.39 -46.08 -4.75
C GLY A 63 2.46 -45.51 -3.68
N ARG A 64 2.09 -46.28 -2.66
CA ARG A 64 1.19 -45.84 -1.57
C ARG A 64 1.66 -44.57 -0.84
N ARG A 65 2.97 -44.47 -0.56
CA ARG A 65 3.57 -43.28 0.07
C ARG A 65 3.48 -42.05 -0.85
N LEU A 66 3.82 -42.22 -2.13
CA LEU A 66 3.72 -41.18 -3.15
C LEU A 66 2.28 -40.66 -3.28
N ALA A 67 1.30 -41.56 -3.34
CA ALA A 67 -0.12 -41.19 -3.37
C ALA A 67 -0.57 -40.44 -2.11
N THR A 68 0.01 -40.75 -0.94
CA THR A 68 -0.30 -40.05 0.31
C THR A 68 0.29 -38.65 0.34
N VAL A 69 1.51 -38.46 -0.16
CA VAL A 69 2.15 -37.15 -0.32
C VAL A 69 1.38 -36.29 -1.33
N ALA A 70 0.98 -36.87 -2.46
CA ALA A 70 0.17 -36.19 -3.47
C ALA A 70 -1.16 -35.70 -2.90
N LEU A 71 -1.85 -36.53 -2.11
CA LEU A 71 -3.09 -36.14 -1.41
C LEU A 71 -2.85 -34.97 -0.45
N TRP A 72 -1.82 -35.06 0.38
CA TRP A 72 -1.47 -34.01 1.34
C TRP A 72 -1.22 -32.68 0.62
N LEU A 73 -0.39 -32.70 -0.42
CA LEU A 73 -0.07 -31.51 -1.21
C LEU A 73 -1.31 -30.93 -1.89
N SER A 74 -2.19 -31.78 -2.42
CA SER A 74 -3.43 -31.37 -3.07
C SER A 74 -4.39 -30.68 -2.10
N TYR A 75 -4.62 -31.27 -0.93
CA TYR A 75 -5.49 -30.66 0.09
C TYR A 75 -4.89 -29.38 0.67
N PHE A 76 -3.58 -29.37 0.92
CA PHE A 76 -2.89 -28.16 1.34
C PHE A 76 -3.09 -27.04 0.32
N THR A 77 -2.93 -27.34 -0.96
CA THR A 77 -3.12 -26.40 -2.08
C THR A 77 -4.57 -25.89 -2.14
N MET A 78 -5.55 -26.79 -2.02
CA MET A 78 -6.98 -26.41 -2.02
C MET A 78 -7.38 -25.54 -0.82
N ILE A 79 -6.73 -25.69 0.33
CA ILE A 79 -7.00 -24.89 1.54
C ILE A 79 -6.25 -23.56 1.50
N THR A 80 -4.98 -23.55 1.07
CA THR A 80 -4.18 -22.33 1.04
C THR A 80 -4.67 -21.33 -0.01
N PHE A 81 -5.18 -21.80 -1.14
CA PHE A 81 -5.73 -20.94 -2.18
C PHE A 81 -6.78 -19.94 -1.66
N PRO A 82 -7.92 -20.35 -1.08
CA PRO A 82 -8.94 -19.42 -0.61
C PRO A 82 -8.44 -18.52 0.52
N VAL A 83 -7.57 -19.03 1.41
CA VAL A 83 -6.99 -18.23 2.50
C VAL A 83 -6.14 -17.08 1.95
N ILE A 84 -5.27 -17.37 1.00
CA ILE A 84 -4.39 -16.37 0.39
C ILE A 84 -5.19 -15.42 -0.50
N ALA A 85 -6.14 -15.94 -1.30
CA ALA A 85 -7.02 -15.11 -2.13
C ALA A 85 -7.84 -14.14 -1.28
N LEU A 86 -8.38 -14.59 -0.14
CA LEU A 86 -9.09 -13.74 0.80
C LEU A 86 -8.16 -12.69 1.43
N ALA A 87 -6.97 -13.10 1.88
CA ALA A 87 -5.99 -12.19 2.47
C ALA A 87 -5.61 -11.07 1.49
N LEU A 88 -5.30 -11.40 0.24
CA LEU A 88 -4.97 -10.42 -0.80
C LEU A 88 -6.17 -9.55 -1.18
N GLY A 89 -7.34 -10.18 -1.36
CA GLY A 89 -8.58 -9.49 -1.72
C GLY A 89 -9.02 -8.46 -0.67
N LEU A 90 -8.79 -8.74 0.62
CA LEU A 90 -9.07 -7.80 1.71
C LEU A 90 -7.94 -6.76 1.89
N SER A 91 -6.69 -7.13 1.62
CA SER A 91 -5.54 -6.23 1.80
C SER A 91 -5.55 -5.06 0.81
N PHE A 92 -5.98 -5.29 -0.43
CA PHE A 92 -5.99 -4.23 -1.45
C PHE A 92 -6.91 -3.03 -1.11
N PRO A 93 -8.21 -3.22 -0.81
CA PRO A 93 -9.09 -2.11 -0.43
C PRO A 93 -8.67 -1.48 0.90
N ALA A 94 -8.19 -2.28 1.86
CA ALA A 94 -7.69 -1.77 3.13
C ALA A 94 -6.48 -0.85 2.94
N PHE A 95 -5.54 -1.25 2.08
CA PHE A 95 -4.36 -0.45 1.76
C PHE A 95 -4.71 0.83 1.00
N GLN A 96 -5.64 0.77 0.04
CA GLN A 96 -6.13 1.98 -0.64
C GLN A 96 -6.80 2.96 0.32
N LYS A 97 -7.66 2.45 1.21
CA LYS A 97 -8.32 3.28 2.23
C LYS A 97 -7.30 3.91 3.18
N TRP A 98 -6.34 3.13 3.67
CA TRP A 98 -5.27 3.64 4.52
C TRP A 98 -4.48 4.75 3.83
N ARG A 99 -4.10 4.59 2.55
CA ARG A 99 -3.42 5.64 1.78
C ARG A 99 -4.28 6.89 1.61
N ALA A 100 -5.58 6.73 1.32
CA ALA A 100 -6.51 7.85 1.19
C ALA A 100 -6.68 8.62 2.52
N ASP A 101 -6.78 7.89 3.64
CA ASP A 101 -6.89 8.48 4.97
C ASP A 101 -5.64 9.28 5.35
N GLN A 102 -4.43 8.78 5.02
CA GLN A 102 -3.19 9.53 5.22
C GLN A 102 -3.19 10.84 4.40
N GLY A 103 -3.54 10.77 3.10
CA GLY A 103 -3.62 11.98 2.26
C GLY A 103 -4.67 12.99 2.75
N SER A 104 -5.79 12.52 3.32
CA SER A 104 -6.78 13.40 3.95
C SER A 104 -6.25 14.07 5.22
N ARG A 105 -5.49 13.34 6.05
CA ARG A 105 -4.90 13.88 7.29
C ARG A 105 -3.89 14.96 6.97
N HIS A 106 -2.95 14.70 6.07
CA HIS A 106 -1.94 15.69 5.68
C HIS A 106 -2.56 16.95 5.08
N ARG A 107 -3.60 16.82 4.23
CA ARG A 107 -4.33 17.98 3.71
C ARG A 107 -5.03 18.79 4.81
N ALA A 108 -5.60 18.11 5.80
CA ALA A 108 -6.24 18.79 6.93
C ALA A 108 -5.22 19.53 7.80
N GLU A 109 -4.06 18.91 8.07
CA GLU A 109 -2.94 19.50 8.80
C GLU A 109 -2.37 20.72 8.07
N SER A 110 -2.11 20.59 6.77
CA SER A 110 -1.65 21.70 5.90
C SER A 110 -2.60 22.90 5.96
N ARG A 111 -3.91 22.67 5.82
CA ARG A 111 -4.92 23.73 5.93
C ARG A 111 -4.93 24.39 7.31
N ALA A 112 -4.75 23.60 8.36
CA ALA A 112 -4.70 24.10 9.73
C ALA A 112 -3.44 24.95 9.97
N GLN A 113 -2.27 24.52 9.50
CA GLN A 113 -1.02 25.29 9.55
C GLN A 113 -1.17 26.61 8.78
N ALA A 114 -1.66 26.56 7.54
CA ALA A 114 -1.88 27.73 6.71
C ALA A 114 -2.84 28.74 7.38
N SER A 115 -3.93 28.25 7.98
CA SER A 115 -4.88 29.09 8.73
C SER A 115 -4.24 29.74 9.95
N ARG A 116 -3.37 29.05 10.69
CA ARG A 116 -2.67 29.61 11.87
C ARG A 116 -1.66 30.67 11.45
N LEU A 117 -0.90 30.41 10.38
CA LEU A 117 0.02 31.39 9.80
C LEU A 117 -0.74 32.65 9.36
N PHE A 118 -1.92 32.50 8.73
CA PHE A 118 -2.76 33.64 8.36
C PHE A 118 -3.19 34.47 9.57
N VAL A 119 -3.66 33.83 10.65
CA VAL A 119 -4.04 34.53 11.88
C VAL A 119 -2.86 35.27 12.51
N ALA A 120 -1.66 34.69 12.47
CA ALA A 120 -0.45 35.37 12.93
C ALA A 120 -0.09 36.59 12.06
N CYS A 121 -0.23 36.47 10.74
CA CYS A 121 -0.05 37.58 9.81
C CYS A 121 -1.06 38.71 10.05
N GLU A 122 -2.33 38.39 10.32
CA GLU A 122 -3.38 39.35 10.71
C GLU A 122 -3.05 40.07 12.03
N ALA A 123 -2.58 39.32 13.03
CA ALA A 123 -2.15 39.90 14.30
C ALA A 123 -0.96 40.85 14.11
N TYR A 124 -0.01 40.48 13.23
CA TYR A 124 1.10 41.33 12.84
C TYR A 124 0.62 42.61 12.16
N ALA A 125 -0.26 42.51 11.16
CA ALA A 125 -0.76 43.65 10.41
C ALA A 125 -1.45 44.68 11.32
N ARG A 126 -2.30 44.22 12.24
CA ARG A 126 -2.96 45.10 13.23
C ARG A 126 -1.98 45.86 14.13
N ALA A 127 -0.83 45.27 14.41
CA ALA A 127 0.22 45.91 15.20
C ALA A 127 1.14 46.82 14.37
N ASN A 128 1.13 46.68 13.04
CA ASN A 128 2.07 47.31 12.11
C ASN A 128 1.36 48.11 11.02
N ARG A 129 0.36 48.92 11.38
CA ARG A 129 -0.35 49.85 10.47
C ARG A 129 -0.94 49.15 9.24
N ASP A 130 -1.51 47.96 9.42
CA ASP A 130 -2.10 47.14 8.36
C ASP A 130 -1.10 46.66 7.29
N HIS A 131 0.19 46.61 7.62
CA HIS A 131 1.22 46.03 6.76
C HIS A 131 1.48 44.57 7.16
N TYR A 132 1.35 43.65 6.20
CA TYR A 132 1.68 42.24 6.39
C TYR A 132 3.20 42.00 6.48
N PRO A 133 3.65 40.89 7.07
CA PRO A 133 5.07 40.58 7.15
C PRO A 133 5.63 40.22 5.76
N ALA A 134 6.78 40.80 5.38
CA ALA A 134 7.48 40.44 4.14
C ALA A 134 8.22 39.09 4.24
N ARG A 135 8.53 38.64 5.46
CA ARG A 135 9.23 37.37 5.74
C ARG A 135 8.71 36.73 7.02
N TRP A 136 8.77 35.41 7.10
CA TRP A 136 8.25 34.65 8.24
C TRP A 136 8.90 35.01 9.57
N GLU A 137 10.19 35.36 9.59
CA GLU A 137 10.91 35.69 10.82
C GLU A 137 10.32 36.91 11.54
N ALA A 138 9.59 37.78 10.84
CA ALA A 138 8.90 38.93 11.43
C ALA A 138 7.76 38.53 12.38
N LEU A 139 7.23 37.30 12.25
CA LEU A 139 6.23 36.75 13.17
C LEU A 139 6.84 36.18 14.45
N SER A 140 8.13 35.84 14.41
CA SER A 140 8.82 35.13 15.49
C SER A 140 8.89 35.94 16.78
N GLY A 141 8.70 35.26 17.91
CA GLY A 141 8.76 35.82 19.25
C GLY A 141 7.47 36.50 19.68
N ARG A 142 7.12 37.63 19.05
CA ARG A 142 5.99 38.46 19.50
C ARG A 142 4.62 37.91 19.10
N PHE A 143 4.50 37.36 17.89
CA PHE A 143 3.21 36.91 17.34
C PHE A 143 3.08 35.39 17.37
N VAL A 144 4.19 34.68 17.17
CA VAL A 144 4.30 33.21 17.28
C VAL A 144 5.65 32.87 17.92
N PRO A 145 5.72 31.97 18.91
CA PRO A 145 7.00 31.44 19.41
C PRO A 145 7.86 30.87 18.28
N ALA A 146 9.19 31.03 18.37
CA ALA A 146 10.08 30.63 17.28
C ALA A 146 10.00 29.13 16.93
N GLU A 147 9.85 28.28 17.94
CA GLU A 147 9.68 26.82 17.77
C GLU A 147 8.34 26.50 17.10
N GLU A 148 7.25 27.11 17.57
CA GLU A 148 5.93 26.94 16.97
C GLU A 148 5.91 27.45 15.52
N LEU A 149 6.58 28.55 15.21
CA LEU A 149 6.69 29.05 13.84
C LEU A 149 7.44 28.06 12.94
N ALA A 150 8.53 27.46 13.42
CA ALA A 150 9.26 26.44 12.67
C ALA A 150 8.38 25.21 12.39
N ASP A 151 7.60 24.77 13.37
CA ASP A 151 6.66 23.65 13.24
C ASP A 151 5.50 23.97 12.27
N LEU A 152 5.00 25.21 12.30
CA LEU A 152 3.95 25.67 11.38
C LEU A 152 4.43 25.79 9.94
N LEU A 153 5.69 26.15 9.73
CA LEU A 153 6.28 26.27 8.40
C LEU A 153 6.67 24.92 7.80
N GLN A 154 6.82 23.87 8.61
CA GLN A 154 7.20 22.55 8.13
C GLN A 154 6.06 21.86 7.38
N SER A 155 6.39 21.27 6.22
CA SER A 155 5.43 20.47 5.45
C SER A 155 4.89 19.29 6.28
N PRO A 156 3.57 19.05 6.27
CA PRO A 156 2.97 17.87 6.90
C PRO A 156 3.16 16.59 6.06
N TYR A 157 3.54 16.73 4.78
CA TYR A 157 3.79 15.60 3.89
C TYR A 157 5.19 14.98 4.13
N PRO A 158 5.32 13.65 3.97
CA PRO A 158 6.61 12.99 3.90
C PRO A 158 7.51 13.63 2.83
N ASP A 159 8.79 13.79 3.14
CA ASP A 159 9.81 14.40 2.26
C ASP A 159 9.56 15.87 1.89
N GLY A 160 8.64 16.54 2.58
CA GLY A 160 8.38 17.96 2.37
C GLY A 160 9.45 18.88 2.96
N ARG A 161 9.43 20.14 2.52
CA ARG A 161 10.41 21.16 2.94
C ARG A 161 10.17 21.57 4.41
N LYS A 162 11.24 22.03 5.06
CA LYS A 162 11.17 22.66 6.40
C LYS A 162 10.46 24.01 6.40
N VAL A 163 10.52 24.71 5.27
CA VAL A 163 9.71 25.90 4.99
C VAL A 163 8.90 25.58 3.75
N ALA A 164 7.66 25.20 3.98
CA ALA A 164 6.69 24.72 3.01
C ALA A 164 5.57 25.73 2.78
N PHE A 165 5.68 26.95 3.29
CA PHE A 165 4.74 28.03 3.03
C PHE A 165 5.49 29.26 2.55
N GLU A 166 4.92 29.94 1.56
CA GLU A 166 5.44 31.17 0.97
C GLU A 166 4.42 32.30 1.13
N ILE A 167 4.94 33.50 1.39
CA ILE A 167 4.19 34.75 1.37
C ILE A 167 4.24 35.26 -0.06
N VAL A 168 3.13 35.20 -0.78
CA VAL A 168 3.05 35.66 -2.16
C VAL A 168 2.44 37.06 -2.17
N PRO A 169 3.21 38.11 -2.56
CA PRO A 169 2.66 39.44 -2.75
C PRO A 169 1.68 39.44 -3.92
N HIS A 170 0.58 40.20 -3.82
CA HIS A 170 -0.43 40.18 -4.87
C HIS A 170 -0.05 41.10 -6.05
N ASP A 171 0.29 40.54 -7.21
CA ASP A 171 0.62 41.26 -8.47
C ASP A 171 -0.54 42.06 -9.11
N ARG A 172 -1.62 42.38 -8.39
CA ARG A 172 -2.59 43.33 -8.91
C ARG A 172 -1.98 44.74 -8.85
N PRO A 173 -2.32 45.66 -9.77
CA PRO A 173 -2.03 47.07 -9.60
C PRO A 173 -2.84 47.58 -8.40
N LEU A 174 -2.27 47.38 -7.22
CA LEU A 174 -2.65 47.97 -5.97
C LEU A 174 -2.06 49.39 -5.98
N LEU A 175 -2.81 50.37 -5.49
CA LEU A 175 -2.24 51.68 -5.23
C LEU A 175 -1.03 51.47 -4.29
N GLU A 176 0.10 52.16 -4.49
CA GLU A 176 1.32 52.01 -3.64
C GLU A 176 1.02 52.07 -2.13
N ALA A 177 -0.09 52.71 -1.73
CA ALA A 177 -0.56 52.79 -0.36
C ALA A 177 -1.13 51.49 0.25
N ILE A 178 -1.41 50.45 -0.55
CA ILE A 178 -2.08 49.21 -0.12
C ILE A 178 -1.41 47.93 -0.67
N GLU A 179 -0.22 48.06 -1.26
CA GLU A 179 0.58 46.93 -1.76
C GLU A 179 0.85 45.88 -0.67
N ASP A 180 1.05 46.34 0.58
CA ASP A 180 1.30 45.50 1.75
C ASP A 180 0.03 45.02 2.47
N SER A 181 -1.17 45.31 1.96
CA SER A 181 -2.46 45.05 2.62
C SER A 181 -3.16 43.77 2.15
N VAL A 182 -2.51 42.99 1.28
CA VAL A 182 -3.06 41.75 0.74
C VAL A 182 -2.00 40.64 0.80
N ILE A 183 -2.23 39.65 1.66
CA ILE A 183 -1.38 38.47 1.74
C ILE A 183 -2.05 37.25 1.11
N VAL A 184 -1.29 36.52 0.31
CA VAL A 184 -1.61 35.14 -0.08
C VAL A 184 -0.56 34.22 0.53
N ILE A 185 -1.01 33.19 1.25
CA ILE A 185 -0.11 32.17 1.79
C ILE A 185 -0.28 30.94 0.91
N GLN A 186 0.80 30.50 0.26
CA GLN A 186 0.80 29.34 -0.61
C GLN A 186 1.69 28.24 -0.04
N GLU A 187 1.17 27.02 0.01
CA GLU A 187 1.97 25.84 0.34
C GLU A 187 2.86 25.40 -0.84
N ILE A 188 4.10 25.05 -0.52
CA ILE A 188 5.08 24.39 -1.39
C ILE A 188 5.07 22.90 -1.03
N ALA A 189 4.21 22.13 -1.69
CA ALA A 189 4.11 20.68 -1.48
C ALA A 189 5.02 19.89 -2.43
N PRO A 190 5.46 18.68 -2.06
CA PRO A 190 6.18 17.78 -2.97
C PRO A 190 5.40 17.44 -4.25
N VAL A 191 6.11 17.19 -5.36
CA VAL A 191 5.58 16.74 -6.67
C VAL A 191 4.45 15.68 -6.59
N PRO A 192 4.55 14.59 -5.79
CA PRO A 192 3.48 13.58 -5.76
C PRO A 192 2.17 14.06 -5.12
N VAL A 193 2.13 15.25 -4.52
CA VAL A 193 0.93 15.80 -3.88
C VAL A 193 0.07 16.53 -4.93
N PRO A 194 -1.22 16.19 -5.09
CA PRO A 194 -2.06 16.74 -6.16
C PRO A 194 -2.68 18.12 -5.82
N GLU A 195 -2.73 18.49 -4.54
CA GLU A 195 -3.37 19.72 -4.07
C GLU A 195 -2.50 20.42 -3.02
N ILE A 196 -2.41 21.74 -3.12
CA ILE A 196 -1.76 22.64 -2.16
C ILE A 196 -2.79 23.49 -1.42
N SER A 197 -2.49 23.85 -0.17
CA SER A 197 -3.28 24.83 0.57
C SER A 197 -2.90 26.25 0.18
N VAL A 198 -3.92 27.07 -0.11
CA VAL A 198 -3.76 28.51 -0.35
C VAL A 198 -4.72 29.29 0.54
N VAL A 199 -4.21 30.31 1.23
CA VAL A 199 -5.03 31.25 2.01
C VAL A 199 -5.13 32.56 1.26
N TYR A 200 -6.35 32.98 0.98
CA TYR A 200 -6.64 34.28 0.37
C TYR A 200 -6.69 35.39 1.42
N ALA A 201 -6.53 36.64 0.97
CA ALA A 201 -6.55 37.82 1.84
C ALA A 201 -7.86 38.04 2.64
N ASN A 202 -8.96 37.38 2.26
CA ASN A 202 -10.20 37.38 3.05
C ASN A 202 -10.24 36.27 4.13
N GLY A 203 -9.12 35.61 4.39
CA GLY A 203 -8.99 34.51 5.35
C GLY A 203 -9.58 33.18 4.88
N ARG A 204 -10.09 33.11 3.65
CA ARG A 204 -10.58 31.83 3.09
C ARG A 204 -9.40 30.93 2.76
N VAL A 205 -9.40 29.74 3.32
CA VAL A 205 -8.47 28.65 2.96
C VAL A 205 -9.12 27.80 1.86
N ALA A 206 -8.41 27.59 0.76
CA ALA A 206 -8.82 26.71 -0.33
C ALA A 206 -7.72 25.69 -0.66
N GLY A 207 -8.14 24.51 -1.13
CA GLY A 207 -7.24 23.59 -1.83
C GLY A 207 -7.19 23.96 -3.30
N LEU A 208 -6.00 24.14 -3.84
CA LEU A 208 -5.76 24.36 -5.27
C LEU A 208 -4.93 23.21 -5.84
N HIS A 209 -5.07 22.95 -7.14
CA HIS A 209 -4.22 21.97 -7.82
C HIS A 209 -2.75 22.35 -7.68
N ASN A 210 -1.89 21.38 -7.36
CA ASN A 210 -0.46 21.58 -7.30
C ASN A 210 0.11 21.65 -8.73
N PRO A 211 0.63 22.81 -9.19
CA PRO A 211 1.17 22.94 -10.55
C PRO A 211 2.36 22.00 -10.83
N ASP A 212 3.07 21.58 -9.78
CA ASP A 212 4.22 20.68 -9.91
C ASP A 212 3.80 19.21 -10.03
N HIS A 213 2.52 18.88 -9.84
CA HIS A 213 2.04 17.49 -9.88
C HIS A 213 2.00 16.88 -11.28
N GLU A 214 1.74 17.71 -12.30
CA GLU A 214 1.69 17.30 -13.71
C GLU A 214 2.94 17.73 -14.49
N ALA A 215 3.94 18.32 -13.81
CA ALA A 215 5.19 18.69 -14.44
C ALA A 215 5.97 17.43 -14.88
N PRO A 216 6.39 17.34 -16.15
CA PRO A 216 7.03 16.15 -16.74
C PRO A 216 8.38 15.79 -16.14
#